data_AF-A0A380KEK3-F1
#
_entry.id   AF-A0A380KEK3-F1
#
_cell.length_a   1.000
_cell.length_b   1.000
_cell.length_c   1.000
_cell.angle_alpha   90.00
_cell.angle_beta   90.00
_cell.angle_gamma   90.00
#
_symmetry.space_group_name_H-M   'P 1'
#
loop_
_entity.id
_entity.type
_entity.pdbx_description
1 polymer ?
#
loop_
_entity_poly.entity_id
_entity_poly.type
_entity_poly.pdbx_seq_one_letter_code
_entity_poly.pdbx_strand_id
1 'polypeptide(L)'
;MNKLGSEFFKPIDGFERGVVGGATWRQVLMMLGIFLGAGLSTLIIVLGLPDILMYVMLLVTIPPSAIYGLKKDETLKELLRFKLTQQERSYMTDNEMEDTRGNFTQAKGVHEWNDETL
;
A
#
# COMPACT_ATOMS: atom_id res chain seq x y z
N MET A 1 4.38 18.61 18.26
CA MET A 1 2.95 18.72 17.94
C MET A 1 2.62 17.66 16.90
N ASN A 2 1.93 16.59 17.32
CA ASN A 2 1.54 15.46 16.47
C ASN A 2 0.44 15.87 15.49
N LYS A 3 0.64 15.58 14.21
CA LYS A 3 -0.41 15.70 13.19
C LYS A 3 -1.39 14.53 13.36
N LEU A 4 -2.38 14.71 14.21
CA LEU A 4 -3.57 13.85 14.34
C LEU A 4 -4.66 14.20 13.29
N GLY A 5 -4.25 14.87 12.20
CA GLY A 5 -5.13 15.29 11.10
C GLY A 5 -5.25 14.20 10.05
N SER A 6 -6.08 13.20 10.35
CA SER A 6 -6.87 12.38 9.42
C SER A 6 -6.28 12.10 8.03
N GLU A 7 -5.80 10.87 7.84
CA GLU A 7 -5.69 10.25 6.51
C GLU A 7 -7.07 9.99 5.85
N PHE A 8 -8.18 10.37 6.51
CA PHE A 8 -9.55 10.17 6.03
C PHE A 8 -9.96 11.08 4.86
N PHE A 9 -9.22 12.16 4.60
CA PHE A 9 -9.35 12.93 3.35
C PHE A 9 -8.35 12.43 2.32
N LYS A 10 -8.44 11.16 1.92
CA LYS A 10 -7.88 10.75 0.62
C LYS A 10 -8.80 11.38 -0.43
N PRO A 11 -8.33 12.39 -1.18
CA PRO A 11 -9.21 13.24 -1.96
C PRO A 11 -9.98 12.42 -3.00
N ILE A 12 -11.22 12.81 -3.23
CA ILE A 12 -12.12 12.31 -4.31
C ILE A 12 -11.52 12.54 -5.72
N ASP A 13 -10.32 13.12 -5.80
CA ASP A 13 -9.51 13.38 -6.99
C ASP A 13 -8.86 12.12 -7.60
N GLY A 14 -9.07 10.94 -6.99
CA GLY A 14 -8.57 9.65 -7.51
C GLY A 14 -9.45 8.99 -8.57
N PHE A 15 -10.63 9.55 -8.86
CA PHE A 15 -11.56 9.00 -9.85
C PHE A 15 -11.07 9.31 -11.27
N GLU A 16 -10.50 8.30 -11.92
CA GLU A 16 -10.15 8.38 -13.33
C GLU A 16 -11.43 8.54 -14.15
N ARG A 17 -11.49 9.62 -14.92
CA ARG A 17 -12.63 9.91 -15.79
C ARG A 17 -12.74 8.83 -16.87
N GLY A 18 -13.95 8.29 -17.02
CA GLY A 18 -14.26 7.34 -18.09
C GLY A 18 -14.08 7.99 -19.46
N VAL A 19 -13.45 7.27 -20.38
CA VAL A 19 -13.16 7.73 -21.75
C VAL A 19 -14.14 7.10 -22.75
N VAL A 20 -14.40 5.79 -22.64
CA VAL A 20 -15.29 5.06 -23.55
C VAL A 20 -16.30 4.25 -22.74
N GLY A 21 -17.59 4.59 -22.84
CA GLY A 21 -18.66 3.82 -22.19
C GLY A 21 -18.52 3.65 -20.67
N GLY A 22 -17.80 4.54 -19.99
CA GLY A 22 -17.49 4.44 -18.56
C GLY A 22 -16.17 3.74 -18.22
N ALA A 23 -15.50 3.12 -19.20
CA ALA A 23 -14.17 2.54 -19.01
C ALA A 23 -13.10 3.64 -18.91
N THR A 24 -12.16 3.50 -17.97
CA THR A 24 -11.04 4.45 -17.83
C THR A 24 -9.98 4.21 -18.90
N TRP A 25 -9.11 5.20 -19.14
CA TRP A 25 -8.01 5.06 -20.11
C TRP A 25 -7.10 3.86 -19.80
N ARG A 26 -6.85 3.60 -18.52
CA ARG A 26 -6.07 2.45 -18.06
C ARG A 26 -6.72 1.12 -18.45
N GLN A 27 -8.05 1.02 -18.34
CA GLN A 27 -8.79 -0.18 -18.73
C GLN A 27 -8.76 -0.37 -20.25
N VAL A 28 -8.81 0.71 -21.03
CA VAL A 28 -8.63 0.63 -22.50
C VAL A 28 -7.24 0.10 -22.85
N LEU A 29 -6.19 0.61 -22.21
CA LEU A 29 -4.81 0.12 -22.39
C LEU A 29 -4.64 -1.34 -21.94
N MET A 30 -5.31 -1.75 -20.88
CA MET A 30 -5.35 -3.15 -20.43
C MET A 30 -5.97 -4.04 -21.49
N MET A 31 -7.14 -3.67 -22.03
CA MET A 31 -7.80 -4.41 -23.10
C MET A 31 -6.90 -4.53 -24.32
N LEU A 32 -6.25 -3.43 -24.73
CA LEU A 32 -5.27 -3.46 -25.81
C LEU A 32 -4.14 -4.45 -25.54
N GLY A 33 -3.57 -4.42 -24.33
CA GLY A 33 -2.51 -5.35 -23.91
C GLY A 33 -2.97 -6.82 -23.95
N ILE A 34 -4.18 -7.11 -23.50
CA ILE A 34 -4.76 -8.46 -23.56
C ILE A 34 -4.96 -8.90 -25.01
N PHE A 35 -5.52 -8.04 -25.88
CA PHE A 35 -5.69 -8.34 -27.29
C PHE A 35 -4.35 -8.59 -28.00
N LEU A 36 -3.33 -7.78 -27.70
CA LEU A 36 -1.98 -8.01 -28.23
C LEU A 36 -1.39 -9.33 -27.75
N GLY A 37 -1.52 -9.66 -26.46
CA GLY A 37 -1.06 -10.92 -25.90
C GLY A 37 -1.73 -12.14 -26.54
N ALA A 38 -3.06 -12.10 -26.67
CA ALA A 38 -3.84 -13.16 -27.33
C ALA A 38 -3.52 -13.26 -28.83
N GLY A 39 -3.38 -12.14 -29.53
CA GLY A 39 -3.05 -12.10 -30.96
C GLY A 39 -1.65 -12.65 -31.24
N LEU A 40 -0.65 -12.25 -30.46
CA LEU A 40 0.72 -12.77 -30.57
C LEU A 40 0.78 -14.26 -30.21
N SER A 41 0.09 -14.68 -29.17
CA SER A 41 -0.03 -16.10 -28.80
C SER A 41 -0.64 -16.92 -29.93
N THR A 42 -1.68 -16.42 -30.59
CA THR A 42 -2.31 -17.09 -31.73
C THR A 42 -1.35 -17.18 -32.91
N LEU A 43 -0.60 -16.11 -33.22
CA LEU A 43 0.43 -16.11 -34.25
C LEU A 43 1.52 -17.16 -34.00
N ILE A 44 1.98 -17.29 -32.75
CA ILE A 44 2.98 -18.29 -32.36
C ILE A 44 2.47 -19.70 -32.66
N ILE A 45 1.22 -19.99 -32.32
CA ILE A 45 0.58 -21.29 -32.59
C ILE A 45 0.47 -21.54 -34.11
N VAL A 46 -0.03 -20.56 -34.87
CA VAL A 46 -0.23 -20.68 -36.33
C VAL A 46 1.09 -20.88 -37.06
N LEU A 47 2.17 -20.25 -36.59
CA LEU A 47 3.51 -20.39 -37.16
C LEU A 47 4.24 -21.67 -36.71
N GLY A 48 3.64 -22.49 -35.84
CA GLY A 48 4.25 -23.71 -35.31
C GLY A 48 5.52 -23.46 -34.48
N LEU A 49 5.60 -22.28 -33.85
CA LEU A 49 6.73 -21.92 -32.99
C LEU A 49 6.65 -22.66 -31.65
N PRO A 50 7.78 -22.79 -30.92
CA PRO A 50 7.80 -23.46 -29.62
C PRO A 50 6.85 -22.84 -28.60
N ASP A 51 6.09 -23.68 -27.89
CA ASP A 51 5.09 -23.27 -26.89
C ASP A 51 5.68 -22.40 -25.76
N ILE A 52 6.96 -22.56 -25.44
CA ILE A 52 7.64 -21.74 -24.44
C ILE A 52 7.55 -20.24 -24.79
N LEU A 53 7.60 -19.89 -26.08
CA LEU A 53 7.49 -18.51 -26.55
C LEU A 53 6.09 -17.94 -26.29
N MET A 54 5.06 -18.77 -26.43
CA MET A 54 3.68 -18.39 -26.12
C MET A 54 3.54 -18.04 -24.65
N TYR A 55 4.01 -18.91 -23.74
CA TYR A 55 3.92 -18.68 -22.30
C TYR A 55 4.69 -17.44 -21.87
N VAL A 56 5.91 -17.25 -22.39
CA VAL A 56 6.70 -16.03 -22.12
C VAL A 56 5.97 -14.80 -22.62
N MET A 57 5.41 -14.81 -23.83
CA MET A 57 4.65 -13.67 -24.35
C MET A 57 3.43 -13.35 -23.51
N LEU A 58 2.65 -14.36 -23.11
CA LEU A 58 1.48 -14.15 -22.25
C LEU A 58 1.90 -13.55 -20.90
N LEU A 59 3.00 -14.03 -20.31
CA LEU A 59 3.54 -13.52 -19.05
C LEU A 59 4.08 -12.08 -19.15
N VAL A 60 4.64 -11.69 -20.29
CA VAL A 60 5.15 -10.32 -20.49
C VAL A 60 4.02 -9.35 -20.79
N THR A 61 2.94 -9.81 -21.43
CA THR A 61 1.89 -8.90 -21.91
C THR A 61 0.72 -8.79 -20.93
N ILE A 62 0.19 -9.90 -20.43
CA ILE A 62 -1.06 -9.93 -19.64
C ILE A 62 -0.86 -9.41 -18.21
N PRO A 63 0.07 -9.94 -17.39
CA PRO A 63 0.24 -9.48 -16.01
C PRO A 63 0.54 -7.97 -15.89
N PRO A 64 1.49 -7.38 -16.65
CA PRO A 64 1.76 -5.95 -16.55
C PRO A 64 0.57 -5.08 -16.97
N SER A 65 -0.13 -5.46 -18.05
CA SER A 65 -1.31 -4.74 -18.52
C SER A 65 -2.47 -4.81 -17.52
N ALA A 66 -2.68 -5.97 -16.88
CA ALA A 66 -3.69 -6.15 -15.85
C ALA A 66 -3.36 -5.36 -14.57
N ILE A 67 -2.11 -5.40 -14.10
CA ILE A 67 -1.67 -4.65 -12.91
C ILE A 67 -1.89 -3.16 -13.11
N TYR A 68 -1.48 -2.64 -14.26
CA TYR A 68 -1.65 -1.23 -14.61
C TYR A 68 -3.13 -0.86 -14.79
N GLY A 69 -3.89 -1.68 -15.52
CA GLY A 69 -5.30 -1.49 -15.82
C GLY A 69 -6.21 -1.46 -14.61
N LEU A 70 -5.94 -2.34 -13.63
CA LEU A 70 -6.69 -2.44 -12.38
C LEU A 70 -6.18 -1.49 -11.29
N LYS A 71 -5.21 -0.63 -11.60
CA LYS A 71 -4.60 0.33 -10.65
C LYS A 71 -4.06 -0.36 -9.39
N LYS A 72 -3.51 -1.57 -9.57
CA LYS A 72 -2.86 -2.36 -8.51
C LYS A 72 -1.37 -2.07 -8.39
N ASP A 73 -0.84 -1.26 -9.29
CA ASP A 73 0.53 -0.78 -9.35
C ASP A 73 0.98 -0.13 -8.04
N GLU A 74 0.16 0.75 -7.46
CA GLU A 74 0.50 1.47 -6.23
C GLU A 74 0.55 0.54 -5.01
N THR A 75 -0.48 -0.31 -4.84
CA THR A 75 -0.52 -1.31 -3.75
C THR A 75 0.62 -2.32 -3.88
N LEU A 76 0.92 -2.77 -5.10
CA LEU A 76 2.01 -3.72 -5.34
C LEU A 76 3.36 -3.09 -5.04
N LYS A 77 3.57 -1.82 -5.43
CA LYS A 77 4.80 -1.07 -5.11
C LYS A 77 4.99 -0.92 -3.61
N GLU A 78 3.92 -0.65 -2.86
CA GLU A 78 3.97 -0.54 -1.41
C GLU A 78 4.27 -1.89 -0.74
N LEU A 79 3.61 -2.97 -1.17
CA LEU A 79 3.90 -4.32 -0.70
C LEU A 79 5.34 -4.76 -0.99
N LEU A 80 5.85 -4.47 -2.18
CA LEU A 80 7.23 -4.74 -2.56
C LEU A 80 8.21 -3.94 -1.71
N ARG A 81 7.95 -2.64 -1.50
CA ARG A 81 8.75 -1.81 -0.59
C ARG A 81 8.72 -2.35 0.83
N PHE A 82 7.56 -2.73 1.35
CA PHE A 82 7.45 -3.28 2.70
C PHE A 82 8.26 -4.58 2.85
N LYS A 83 8.15 -5.51 1.88
CA LYS A 83 8.90 -6.77 1.92
C LYS A 83 10.41 -6.58 1.75
N LEU A 84 10.83 -5.70 0.84
CA LEU A 84 12.25 -5.46 0.57
C LEU A 84 12.91 -4.58 1.64
N THR A 85 12.16 -3.63 2.19
CA THR A 85 12.59 -2.71 3.26
C THR A 85 12.11 -3.22 4.63
N GLN A 86 11.96 -4.54 4.79
CA GLN A 86 11.82 -5.17 6.10
C GLN A 86 13.16 -5.06 6.84
N GLN A 87 13.58 -3.83 7.13
CA GLN A 87 14.49 -3.54 8.22
C GLN A 87 13.70 -3.83 9.49
N GLU A 88 14.15 -4.82 10.26
CA GLU A 88 13.92 -4.79 11.70
C GLU A 88 14.36 -3.40 12.13
N ARG A 89 13.41 -2.50 12.40
CA ARG A 89 13.75 -1.36 13.23
C ARG A 89 14.12 -2.00 14.55
N SER A 90 15.43 -2.17 14.79
CA SER A 90 15.92 -2.12 16.15
C SER A 90 15.47 -0.77 16.65
N TYR A 91 14.28 -0.73 17.24
CA TYR A 91 14.04 0.24 18.26
C TYR A 91 15.22 -0.01 19.20
N MET A 92 16.21 0.87 19.19
CA MET A 92 16.82 1.24 20.45
C MET A 92 15.61 1.72 21.24
N THR A 93 14.96 0.79 21.95
CA THR A 93 14.26 1.15 23.16
C THR A 93 15.32 1.96 23.89
N ASP A 94 15.09 3.25 24.02
CA ASP A 94 15.87 4.13 24.87
C ASP A 94 15.80 3.56 26.28
N ASN A 95 16.59 2.51 26.52
CA ASN A 95 16.90 1.97 27.83
C ASN A 95 18.08 2.77 28.37
N GLU A 96 18.05 4.08 28.21
CA GLU A 96 18.92 4.99 28.92
C GLU A 96 18.07 6.15 29.42
N MET A 97 17.76 6.06 30.72
CA MET A 97 17.37 7.14 31.64
C MET A 97 15.89 7.52 31.72
N GLU A 98 15.19 6.86 32.65
CA GLU A 98 14.34 7.59 33.60
C GLU A 98 14.38 6.96 35.00
N ASP A 99 15.60 6.70 35.51
CA ASP A 99 15.83 6.40 36.93
C ASP A 99 16.14 7.70 37.71
N THR A 100 15.52 8.81 37.32
CA THR A 100 15.65 10.07 38.03
C THR A 100 14.41 10.93 37.84
N ARG A 101 13.37 10.65 38.64
CA ARG A 101 12.54 11.62 39.39
C ARG A 101 11.14 11.06 39.60
N GLY A 102 10.77 10.90 40.86
CA GLY A 102 9.36 10.76 41.21
C GLY A 102 9.03 9.94 42.44
N ASN A 103 9.93 9.82 43.43
CA ASN A 103 9.49 9.49 44.79
C ASN A 103 8.59 10.62 45.28
N PHE A 104 7.28 10.50 45.04
CA PHE A 104 6.26 10.99 45.96
C PHE A 104 4.94 10.24 45.69
N THR A 105 4.99 8.91 45.79
CA THR A 105 3.78 8.14 46.11
C THR A 105 3.44 8.42 47.56
N GLN A 106 2.42 9.26 47.79
CA GLN A 106 1.95 9.61 49.13
C GLN A 106 1.51 8.33 49.86
N ALA A 107 2.04 8.11 51.07
CA ALA A 107 1.74 6.92 51.84
C ALA A 107 0.25 6.87 52.20
N LYS A 108 -0.37 5.69 52.04
CA LYS A 108 -1.78 5.43 52.36
C LYS A 108 -2.01 5.67 53.85
N GLY A 109 -2.66 6.79 54.18
CA GLY A 109 -2.97 7.16 55.57
C GLY A 109 -3.02 8.67 55.83
N VAL A 110 -2.58 9.51 54.89
CA VAL A 110 -2.72 10.97 55.02
C VAL A 110 -4.07 11.39 54.43
N HIS A 111 -4.94 11.98 55.26
CA HIS A 111 -6.14 12.69 54.81
C HIS A 111 -5.81 14.18 54.78
N GLU A 112 -6.00 14.81 53.62
CA GLU A 112 -6.10 16.26 53.56
C GLU A 112 -7.45 16.63 54.17
N TRP A 113 -7.41 17.25 55.34
CA TRP A 113 -8.59 17.86 55.94
C TRP A 113 -8.97 19.04 55.06
N ASN A 114 -10.09 18.96 54.34
CA ASN A 114 -10.54 20.06 53.51
C ASN A 114 -11.43 21.03 54.31
N ASP A 115 -11.20 22.30 54.05
CA ASP A 115 -11.53 23.50 54.81
C ASP A 115 -13.04 23.83 54.98
N GLU A 116 -13.24 24.89 55.77
CA GLU A 116 -14.24 25.97 55.60
C GLU A 116 -15.38 26.00 56.63
N THR A 117 -15.28 26.90 57.62
CA THR A 117 -16.27 27.97 57.86
C THR A 117 -15.96 28.83 59.11
N LEU A 118 -15.86 30.15 58.86
CA LEU A 118 -15.90 31.34 59.75
C LEU A 118 -14.62 31.77 60.48
#